data_AF-A0A7Y2T2J0-F1
#
_entry.id   AF-A0A7Y2T2J0-F1
#
_cell.length_a   1.000
_cell.length_b   1.000
_cell.length_c   1.000
_cell.angle_alpha   90.00
_cell.angle_beta   90.00
_cell.angle_gamma   90.00
#
_symmetry.space_group_name_H-M   'P 1'
#
loop_
_entity.id
_entity.type
_entity.pdbx_description
1 polymer ?
#
loop_
_entity_poly.entity_id
_entity_poly.type
_entity_poly.pdbx_seq_one_letter_code
_entity_poly.pdbx_strand_id
1 'polypeptide(L)'
;EDVLSYLAKDHQIIRDVLEYRGLAKLKSTYVDALPEQVEPRTGRVHTDYMQTVAATGRLSSNNPNLQNIPIRTERGRQVRKAFIPRNADYILLAADYSQIELRIIAALSEETTMIEAFKNGEDIHASTASKVFNVPIEEVTREQRGNAKTVNFGIIYGVSAFGLSNQTDLSRTEARELIDTYYKTYPKLRDYIQEQIDFARENGYVQTVLGRRRYLKDINGSNAVVRGAAERNAVNAPIQGSAADIIKIAMIRIHQKLAEGNYKTKMLLQVHDELVFDVYKPELEAVKKMIRSEMENAFDLAVPLVVDLGQGSNWLEAH
;
A
#
# COMPACT_ATOMS: atom_id res chain seq x y z
N GLU A 1 -1.33 -1.53 22.45
CA GLU A 1 -0.08 -0.92 21.95
C GLU A 1 -0.16 0.59 22.11
N ASP A 2 -1.23 1.19 21.62
CA ASP A 2 -1.52 2.64 21.68
C ASP A 2 -1.33 3.30 23.06
N VAL A 3 -1.83 2.69 24.14
CA VAL A 3 -1.62 3.21 25.52
C VAL A 3 -0.14 3.22 25.90
N LEU A 4 0.60 2.15 25.57
CA LEU A 4 2.02 2.07 25.86
C LEU A 4 2.79 3.07 24.99
N SER A 5 2.44 3.21 23.71
CA SER A 5 3.08 4.18 22.81
C SER A 5 2.90 5.62 23.28
N TYR A 6 1.73 5.96 23.81
CA TYR A 6 1.47 7.28 24.40
C TYR A 6 2.37 7.52 25.63
N LEU A 7 2.38 6.58 26.59
CA LEU A 7 3.15 6.70 27.83
C LEU A 7 4.68 6.49 27.64
N ALA A 8 5.10 5.95 26.50
CA ALA A 8 6.51 5.75 26.17
C ALA A 8 7.28 7.06 26.03
N LYS A 9 6.59 8.19 25.79
CA LYS A 9 7.20 9.53 25.79
C LYS A 9 7.75 9.87 27.19
N ASP A 10 7.03 9.48 28.24
CA ASP A 10 7.29 9.90 29.62
C ASP A 10 8.12 8.89 30.43
N HIS A 11 8.08 7.59 30.09
CA HIS A 11 8.67 6.54 30.92
C HIS A 11 9.62 5.59 30.15
N GLN A 12 10.87 5.46 30.61
CA GLN A 12 11.87 4.56 30.01
C GLN A 12 11.46 3.09 30.02
N ILE A 13 10.94 2.59 31.14
CA ILE A 13 10.50 1.19 31.25
C ILE A 13 9.45 0.83 30.18
N ILE A 14 8.60 1.78 29.78
CA ILE A 14 7.58 1.55 28.75
C ILE A 14 8.22 1.44 27.37
N ARG A 15 9.25 2.26 27.09
CA ARG A 15 10.07 2.14 25.86
C ARG A 15 10.74 0.76 25.79
N ASP A 16 11.34 0.32 26.88
CA ASP A 16 12.03 -0.98 26.94
C ASP A 16 11.06 -2.15 26.74
N VAL A 17 9.85 -2.08 27.33
CA VAL A 17 8.81 -3.09 27.13
C VAL A 17 8.34 -3.15 25.67
N LEU A 18 8.16 -1.99 25.02
CA LEU A 18 7.79 -1.93 23.60
C LEU A 18 8.89 -2.51 22.71
N GLU A 19 10.15 -2.16 22.97
CA GLU A 19 11.29 -2.71 22.25
C GLU A 19 11.38 -4.23 22.44
N TYR A 20 11.29 -4.72 23.68
CA TYR A 20 11.30 -6.15 23.98
C TYR A 20 10.20 -6.89 23.23
N ARG A 21 8.96 -6.38 23.24
CA ARG A 21 7.84 -6.98 22.50
C ARG A 21 8.10 -7.03 21.00
N GLY A 22 8.64 -5.95 20.43
CA GLY A 22 9.01 -5.89 19.03
C GLY A 22 10.06 -6.95 18.66
N LEU A 23 11.10 -7.08 19.49
CA LEU A 23 12.17 -8.06 19.29
C LEU A 23 11.71 -9.49 19.48
N ALA A 24 10.96 -9.75 20.55
CA ALA A 24 10.41 -11.08 20.84
C ALA A 24 9.54 -11.56 19.66
N LYS A 25 8.65 -10.69 19.15
CA LYS A 25 7.84 -10.97 17.96
C LYS A 25 8.70 -11.19 16.72
N LEU A 26 9.69 -10.33 16.47
CA LEU A 26 10.57 -10.47 15.30
C LEU A 26 11.30 -11.83 15.32
N LYS A 27 11.82 -12.21 16.49
CA LYS A 27 12.50 -13.48 16.71
C LYS A 27 11.56 -14.65 16.48
N SER A 28 10.45 -14.71 17.22
CA SER A 28 9.54 -15.86 17.19
C SER A 28 8.83 -16.02 15.85
N THR A 29 8.41 -14.92 15.20
CA THR A 29 7.59 -14.97 13.99
C THR A 29 8.40 -15.13 12.72
N TYR A 30 9.65 -14.67 12.69
CA TYR A 30 10.44 -14.68 11.46
C TYR A 30 11.79 -15.39 11.61
N VAL A 31 12.60 -15.02 12.61
CA VAL A 31 13.97 -15.55 12.73
C VAL A 31 13.97 -17.04 13.05
N ASP A 32 13.15 -17.47 14.01
CA ASP A 32 13.04 -18.87 14.40
C ASP A 32 12.14 -19.64 13.42
N ALA A 33 11.01 -19.06 13.04
CA ALA A 33 9.98 -19.78 12.28
C ALA A 33 10.28 -19.94 10.78
N LEU A 34 10.87 -18.96 10.09
CA LEU A 34 11.11 -19.07 8.64
C LEU A 34 12.03 -20.24 8.25
N PRO A 35 13.14 -20.52 8.96
CA PRO A 35 13.95 -21.71 8.71
C PRO A 35 13.16 -23.02 8.81
N GLU A 36 12.18 -23.11 9.71
CA GLU A 36 11.32 -24.29 9.88
C GLU A 36 10.30 -24.45 8.74
N GLN A 37 10.06 -23.41 7.93
CA GLN A 37 9.15 -23.43 6.78
C GLN A 37 9.84 -23.82 5.46
N VAL A 38 11.13 -24.19 5.49
CA VAL A 38 11.87 -24.60 4.29
C VAL A 38 11.44 -26.01 3.89
N GLU A 39 10.83 -26.14 2.70
CA GLU A 39 10.43 -27.43 2.15
C GLU A 39 11.68 -28.25 1.76
N PRO A 40 11.90 -29.44 2.36
CA PRO A 40 13.11 -30.23 2.13
C PRO A 40 13.34 -30.61 0.66
N ARG A 41 12.27 -30.85 -0.11
CA ARG A 41 12.39 -31.27 -1.51
C ARG A 41 12.96 -30.21 -2.43
N THR A 42 12.70 -28.94 -2.12
CA THR A 42 13.12 -27.81 -2.98
C THR A 42 14.19 -26.95 -2.34
N GLY A 43 14.39 -27.04 -1.02
CA GLY A 43 15.26 -26.14 -0.27
C GLY A 43 14.76 -24.69 -0.29
N ARG A 44 13.44 -24.48 -0.35
CA ARG A 44 12.79 -23.16 -0.52
C ARG A 44 11.56 -23.07 0.36
N VAL A 45 11.17 -21.85 0.70
CA VAL A 45 9.89 -21.56 1.35
C VAL A 45 8.82 -21.38 0.27
N HIS A 46 7.67 -22.03 0.45
CA HIS A 46 6.51 -21.91 -0.45
C HIS A 46 5.35 -21.32 0.32
N THR A 47 4.97 -20.07 0.00
CA THR A 47 3.81 -19.43 0.61
C THR A 47 2.51 -19.84 -0.09
N ASP A 48 1.42 -19.88 0.67
CA ASP A 48 0.07 -20.06 0.15
C ASP A 48 -0.58 -18.71 -0.14
N TYR A 49 -0.84 -18.42 -1.42
CA TYR A 49 -1.64 -17.27 -1.82
C TYR A 49 -3.13 -17.59 -1.85
N MET A 50 -3.90 -16.98 -0.96
CA MET A 50 -5.35 -17.15 -0.91
C MET A 50 -6.04 -16.08 -1.75
N GLN A 51 -6.66 -16.49 -2.86
CA GLN A 51 -7.27 -15.59 -3.83
C GLN A 51 -8.68 -15.11 -3.46
N THR A 52 -9.38 -15.84 -2.58
CA THR A 52 -10.82 -15.66 -2.28
C THR A 52 -11.11 -15.23 -0.85
N VAL A 53 -10.11 -14.73 -0.10
CA VAL A 53 -10.25 -14.39 1.32
C VAL A 53 -10.54 -12.91 1.57
N ALA A 54 -9.74 -12.00 1.02
CA ALA A 54 -9.88 -10.58 1.33
C ALA A 54 -11.14 -9.97 0.70
N ALA A 55 -11.94 -9.25 1.49
CA ALA A 55 -13.19 -8.62 1.03
C ALA A 55 -12.98 -7.57 -0.08
N THR A 56 -11.78 -7.00 -0.19
CA THR A 56 -11.41 -6.04 -1.24
C THR A 56 -10.80 -6.71 -2.47
N GLY A 57 -10.60 -8.04 -2.45
CA GLY A 57 -10.04 -8.78 -3.57
C GLY A 57 -8.51 -8.79 -3.63
N ARG A 58 -7.79 -8.22 -2.66
CA ARG A 58 -6.34 -8.42 -2.51
C ARG A 58 -6.02 -9.91 -2.32
N LEU A 59 -4.84 -10.34 -2.78
CA LEU A 59 -4.30 -11.63 -2.35
C LEU A 59 -3.95 -11.54 -0.87
N SER A 60 -4.03 -12.66 -0.16
CA SER A 60 -3.41 -12.81 1.16
C SER A 60 -2.41 -13.95 1.11
N SER A 61 -1.41 -13.93 2.00
CA SER A 61 -0.32 -14.91 2.03
C SER A 61 -0.27 -15.57 3.41
N ASN A 62 -0.15 -16.89 3.44
CA ASN A 62 -0.02 -17.71 4.64
C ASN A 62 1.12 -18.74 4.48
N ASN A 63 1.55 -19.33 5.60
CA ASN A 63 2.51 -20.44 5.64
C ASN A 63 3.78 -20.26 4.78
N PRO A 64 4.61 -19.21 5.00
CA PRO A 64 4.45 -18.11 5.94
C PRO A 64 3.73 -16.91 5.31
N ASN A 65 3.26 -15.98 6.16
CA ASN A 65 2.69 -14.73 5.68
C ASN A 65 3.79 -13.74 5.27
N LEU A 66 4.05 -13.66 3.96
CA LEU A 66 5.08 -12.81 3.38
C LEU A 66 4.65 -11.34 3.23
N GLN A 67 3.35 -11.04 3.35
CA GLN A 67 2.86 -9.67 3.36
C GLN A 67 3.20 -8.94 4.67
N ASN A 68 3.40 -9.68 5.75
CA ASN A 68 3.69 -9.09 7.06
C ASN A 68 5.20 -8.96 7.34
N ILE A 69 6.08 -9.22 6.37
CA ILE A 69 7.53 -9.11 6.59
C ILE A 69 7.88 -7.64 6.86
N PRO A 70 8.43 -7.30 8.06
CA PRO A 70 8.58 -5.91 8.47
C PRO A 70 9.52 -5.11 7.56
N ILE A 71 9.16 -3.85 7.32
CA ILE A 71 9.97 -2.90 6.53
C ILE A 71 10.25 -1.58 7.24
N ARG A 72 9.40 -1.18 8.19
CA ARG A 72 9.44 0.17 8.79
C ARG A 72 10.58 0.37 9.79
N THR A 73 11.02 -0.69 10.48
CA THR A 73 12.06 -0.60 11.51
C THR A 73 13.38 -1.12 10.99
N GLU A 74 14.48 -0.53 11.48
CA GLU A 74 15.84 -0.90 11.08
C GLU A 74 16.13 -2.40 11.28
N ARG A 75 15.72 -2.96 12.42
CA ARG A 75 15.87 -4.39 12.71
C ARG A 75 14.89 -5.24 11.90
N GLY A 76 13.65 -4.77 11.74
CA GLY A 76 12.61 -5.48 11.00
C GLY A 76 12.98 -5.71 9.55
N ARG A 77 13.50 -4.67 8.87
CA ARG A 77 13.91 -4.75 7.47
C ARG A 77 15.07 -5.73 7.24
N GLN A 78 15.89 -6.03 8.26
CA GLN A 78 16.98 -7.02 8.12
C GLN A 78 16.46 -8.43 7.82
N VAL A 79 15.22 -8.77 8.20
CA VAL A 79 14.61 -10.07 7.85
C VAL A 79 14.57 -10.27 6.34
N ARG A 80 14.39 -9.19 5.55
CA ARG A 80 14.38 -9.26 4.09
C ARG A 80 15.73 -9.67 3.48
N LYS A 81 16.85 -9.52 4.20
CA LYS A 81 18.16 -10.01 3.74
C LYS A 81 18.24 -11.52 3.62
N ALA A 82 17.38 -12.26 4.35
CA ALA A 82 17.32 -13.72 4.27
C ALA A 82 16.68 -14.24 2.97
N PHE A 83 16.02 -13.37 2.21
CA PHE A 83 15.41 -13.71 0.92
C PHE A 83 16.40 -13.37 -0.20
N ILE A 84 17.00 -14.41 -0.78
CA ILE A 84 18.08 -14.31 -1.76
C ILE A 84 17.70 -14.96 -3.10
N PRO A 85 18.39 -14.61 -4.21
CA PRO A 85 18.24 -15.29 -5.50
C PRO A 85 18.50 -16.79 -5.40
N ARG A 86 17.98 -17.56 -6.37
CA ARG A 86 18.17 -19.03 -6.36
C ARG A 86 19.64 -19.49 -6.44
N ASN A 87 20.50 -18.71 -7.09
CA ASN A 87 21.96 -18.93 -7.16
C ASN A 87 22.67 -17.67 -7.71
N ALA A 88 23.99 -17.77 -7.92
CA ALA A 88 24.85 -16.66 -8.34
C ALA A 88 24.55 -16.09 -9.75
N ASP A 89 23.85 -16.82 -10.61
CA ASP A 89 23.49 -16.36 -11.96
C ASP A 89 22.22 -15.48 -11.98
N TYR A 90 21.58 -15.34 -10.83
CA TYR A 90 20.33 -14.60 -10.68
C TYR A 90 20.47 -13.39 -9.76
N ILE A 91 19.52 -12.47 -9.86
CA ILE A 91 19.38 -11.28 -9.02
C ILE A 91 17.90 -11.09 -8.69
N LEU A 92 17.59 -10.55 -7.51
CA LEU A 92 16.21 -10.17 -7.20
C LEU A 92 15.90 -8.82 -7.85
N LEU A 93 14.71 -8.72 -8.43
CA LEU A 93 14.13 -7.48 -8.93
C LEU A 93 12.79 -7.27 -8.22
N ALA A 94 12.60 -6.12 -7.59
CA ALA A 94 11.32 -5.69 -7.05
C ALA A 94 10.74 -4.61 -7.96
N ALA A 95 9.43 -4.70 -8.21
CA ALA A 95 8.68 -3.74 -9.00
C ALA A 95 7.45 -3.32 -8.20
N ASP A 96 7.42 -2.07 -7.74
CA ASP A 96 6.39 -1.54 -6.86
C ASP A 96 5.63 -0.40 -7.54
N TYR A 97 4.29 -0.40 -7.43
CA TYR A 97 3.54 0.75 -7.94
C TYR A 97 3.69 1.95 -7.02
N SER A 98 4.16 3.06 -7.58
CA SER A 98 4.33 4.31 -6.85
C SER A 98 2.96 4.93 -6.51
N GLN A 99 2.49 4.67 -5.29
CA GLN A 99 1.29 5.28 -4.69
C GLN A 99 0.00 4.98 -5.46
N ILE A 100 -0.19 3.73 -5.90
CA ILE A 100 -1.32 3.31 -6.74
C ILE A 100 -2.68 3.70 -6.17
N GLU A 101 -2.90 3.59 -4.86
CA GLU A 101 -4.18 3.94 -4.23
C GLU A 101 -4.50 5.43 -4.36
N LEU A 102 -3.49 6.31 -4.26
CA LEU A 102 -3.67 7.76 -4.45
C LEU A 102 -3.90 8.14 -5.91
N ARG A 103 -3.27 7.43 -6.85
CA ARG A 103 -3.53 7.61 -8.29
C ARG A 103 -4.95 7.18 -8.66
N ILE A 104 -5.42 6.07 -8.09
CA ILE A 104 -6.79 5.57 -8.29
C ILE A 104 -7.80 6.56 -7.74
N ILE A 105 -7.66 7.02 -6.49
CA ILE A 105 -8.66 7.96 -5.93
C ILE A 105 -8.65 9.30 -6.67
N ALA A 106 -7.49 9.78 -7.13
CA ALA A 106 -7.40 10.97 -7.98
C ALA A 106 -8.14 10.78 -9.33
N ALA A 107 -8.01 9.61 -9.96
CA ALA A 107 -8.73 9.29 -11.18
C ALA A 107 -10.25 9.13 -10.95
N LEU A 108 -10.66 8.42 -9.90
CA LEU A 108 -12.07 8.16 -9.59
C LEU A 108 -12.83 9.42 -9.15
N SER A 109 -12.16 10.32 -8.44
CA SER A 109 -12.74 11.61 -8.03
C SER A 109 -12.64 12.69 -9.10
N GLU A 110 -11.93 12.44 -10.20
CA GLU A 110 -11.62 13.43 -11.23
C GLU A 110 -11.00 14.72 -10.65
N GLU A 111 -10.29 14.59 -9.53
CA GLU A 111 -9.71 15.72 -8.79
C GLU A 111 -8.51 16.28 -9.57
N THR A 112 -8.79 17.33 -10.33
CA THR A 112 -7.86 17.98 -11.27
C THR A 112 -6.54 18.30 -10.59
N THR A 113 -6.58 18.78 -9.35
CA THR A 113 -5.39 19.15 -8.60
C THR A 113 -4.46 17.97 -8.34
N MET A 114 -5.02 16.81 -7.96
CA MET A 114 -4.24 15.60 -7.72
C MET A 114 -3.75 15.00 -9.04
N ILE A 115 -4.59 15.01 -10.07
CA ILE A 115 -4.26 14.49 -11.40
C ILE A 115 -3.06 15.26 -11.99
N GLU A 116 -3.09 16.59 -11.92
CA GLU A 116 -2.00 17.45 -12.41
C GLU A 116 -0.70 17.20 -11.65
N ALA A 117 -0.75 17.13 -10.31
CA ALA A 117 0.43 16.85 -9.49
C ALA A 117 1.09 15.52 -9.90
N PHE A 118 0.29 14.46 -10.12
CA PHE A 118 0.83 13.18 -10.59
C PHE A 118 1.38 13.24 -12.03
N LYS A 119 0.74 13.98 -12.94
CA LYS A 119 1.20 14.15 -14.32
C LYS A 119 2.49 14.96 -14.42
N ASN A 120 2.68 15.92 -13.52
CA ASN A 120 3.88 16.74 -13.43
C ASN A 120 5.03 16.04 -12.71
N GLY A 121 4.82 14.84 -12.17
CA GLY A 121 5.83 14.13 -11.37
C GLY A 121 6.11 14.78 -10.02
N GLU A 122 5.17 15.58 -9.50
CA GLU A 122 5.30 16.19 -8.18
C GLU A 122 5.19 15.14 -7.08
N ASP A 123 5.88 15.38 -5.96
CA ASP A 123 5.63 14.63 -4.73
C ASP A 123 4.24 15.02 -4.20
N ILE A 124 3.25 14.13 -4.34
CA ILE A 124 1.87 14.42 -3.94
C ILE A 124 1.75 14.83 -2.48
N HIS A 125 2.60 14.32 -1.59
CA HIS A 125 2.56 14.67 -0.17
C HIS A 125 3.10 16.07 0.07
N ALA A 126 4.18 16.44 -0.64
CA ALA A 126 4.71 17.81 -0.60
C ALA A 126 3.75 18.80 -1.27
N SER A 127 3.16 18.46 -2.41
CA SER A 127 2.16 19.26 -3.12
C SER A 127 0.91 19.46 -2.24
N THR A 128 0.44 18.40 -1.57
CA THR A 128 -0.63 18.48 -0.56
C THR A 128 -0.24 19.40 0.58
N ALA A 129 0.94 19.21 1.18
CA ALA A 129 1.41 20.04 2.28
C ALA A 129 1.52 21.52 1.89
N SER A 130 2.08 21.82 0.72
CA SER A 130 2.20 23.18 0.20
C SER A 130 0.85 23.88 0.14
N LYS A 131 -0.19 23.20 -0.39
CA LYS A 131 -1.53 23.77 -0.52
C LYS A 131 -2.26 23.88 0.81
N VAL A 132 -2.12 22.87 1.68
CA VAL A 132 -2.82 22.82 2.97
C VAL A 132 -2.20 23.78 3.99
N PHE A 133 -0.88 23.91 4.03
CA PHE A 133 -0.17 24.84 4.92
C PHE A 133 0.07 26.22 4.29
N ASN A 134 -0.32 26.40 3.02
CA ASN A 134 -0.14 27.64 2.25
C ASN A 134 1.32 28.14 2.25
N VAL A 135 2.25 27.25 1.92
CA VAL A 135 3.68 27.51 1.78
C VAL A 135 4.18 27.05 0.41
N PRO A 136 5.20 27.69 -0.21
CA PRO A 136 5.83 27.18 -1.42
C PRO A 136 6.28 25.71 -1.25
N ILE A 137 6.23 24.92 -2.33
CA ILE A 137 6.56 23.48 -2.26
C ILE A 137 8.01 23.25 -1.80
N GLU A 138 8.90 24.18 -2.13
CA GLU A 138 10.31 24.19 -1.74
C GLU A 138 10.53 24.47 -0.25
N GLU A 139 9.55 25.12 0.40
CA GLU A 139 9.57 25.47 1.81
C GLU A 139 8.81 24.45 2.68
N VAL A 140 8.25 23.40 2.07
CA VAL A 140 7.56 22.33 2.80
C VAL A 140 8.56 21.59 3.70
N THR A 141 8.34 21.70 5.00
CA THR A 141 9.13 20.99 5.99
C THR A 141 8.84 19.49 5.97
N ARG A 142 9.79 18.69 6.48
CA ARG A 142 9.63 17.23 6.62
C ARG A 142 8.41 16.86 7.47
N GLU A 143 8.11 17.65 8.49
CA GLU A 143 6.96 17.48 9.37
C GLU A 143 5.65 17.74 8.63
N GLN A 144 5.54 18.87 7.91
CA GLN A 144 4.36 19.19 7.10
C GLN A 144 4.10 18.11 6.04
N ARG A 145 5.15 17.66 5.35
CA ARG A 145 5.05 16.52 4.41
C ARG A 145 4.59 15.24 5.10
N GLY A 146 5.07 14.96 6.31
CA GLY A 146 4.66 13.80 7.11
C GLY A 146 3.18 13.85 7.53
N ASN A 147 2.71 15.03 7.94
CA ASN A 147 1.31 15.27 8.28
C ASN A 147 0.41 15.12 7.05
N ALA A 148 0.78 15.74 5.91
CA ALA A 148 0.06 15.60 4.65
C ALA A 148 0.02 14.15 4.15
N LYS A 149 1.12 13.40 4.30
CA LYS A 149 1.14 11.95 4.03
C LYS A 149 0.11 11.20 4.86
N THR A 150 0.06 11.48 6.17
CA THR A 150 -0.89 10.84 7.09
C THR A 150 -2.33 11.19 6.72
N VAL A 151 -2.60 12.41 6.29
CA VAL A 151 -3.92 12.84 5.77
C VAL A 151 -4.27 12.12 4.46
N ASN A 152 -3.39 12.11 3.47
CA ASN A 152 -3.63 11.47 2.16
C ASN A 152 -4.02 9.99 2.33
N PHE A 153 -3.27 9.26 3.14
CA PHE A 153 -3.63 7.86 3.43
C PHE A 153 -4.87 7.79 4.31
N GLY A 154 -4.96 8.61 5.36
CA GLY A 154 -6.09 8.61 6.28
C GLY A 154 -7.43 8.81 5.59
N ILE A 155 -7.53 9.71 4.62
CA ILE A 155 -8.78 10.01 3.90
C ILE A 155 -9.26 8.84 3.05
N ILE A 156 -8.36 8.08 2.40
CA ILE A 156 -8.70 6.82 1.71
C ILE A 156 -9.36 5.82 2.67
N TYR A 157 -9.01 5.86 3.96
CA TYR A 157 -9.56 5.00 5.01
C TYR A 157 -10.64 5.70 5.87
N GLY A 158 -11.07 6.90 5.47
CA GLY A 158 -12.04 7.74 6.18
C GLY A 158 -11.66 8.05 7.63
N VAL A 159 -10.42 8.48 7.83
CA VAL A 159 -9.91 8.90 9.14
C VAL A 159 -10.72 10.09 9.67
N SER A 160 -11.04 10.08 10.97
CA SER A 160 -11.64 11.23 11.65
C SER A 160 -10.56 12.15 12.20
N ALA A 161 -10.91 13.39 12.58
CA ALA A 161 -9.98 14.29 13.27
C ALA A 161 -9.35 13.65 14.52
N PHE A 162 -10.12 12.85 15.26
CA PHE A 162 -9.59 12.06 16.39
C PHE A 162 -8.57 11.01 15.93
N GLY A 163 -8.89 10.24 14.89
CA GLY A 163 -7.99 9.25 14.33
C GLY A 163 -6.68 9.87 13.82
N LEU A 164 -6.77 11.03 13.18
CA LEU A 164 -5.63 11.77 12.67
C LEU A 164 -4.75 12.31 13.81
N SER A 165 -5.35 12.92 14.84
CA SER A 165 -4.61 13.42 16.02
C SER A 165 -3.89 12.32 16.82
N ASN A 166 -4.30 11.05 16.68
CA ASN A 166 -3.60 9.93 17.32
C ASN A 166 -2.42 9.42 16.50
N GLN A 167 -2.32 9.82 15.22
CA GLN A 167 -1.27 9.40 14.28
C GLN A 167 -0.25 10.51 14.01
N THR A 168 -0.56 11.74 14.41
CA THR A 168 0.31 12.92 14.29
C THR A 168 0.50 13.55 15.66
N ASP A 169 1.40 14.52 15.78
CA ASP A 169 1.55 15.33 17.00
C ASP A 169 0.57 16.52 17.05
N LEU A 170 -0.42 16.56 16.15
CA LEU A 170 -1.43 17.62 16.08
C LEU A 170 -2.51 17.43 17.16
N SER A 171 -2.98 18.53 17.73
CA SER A 171 -4.20 18.54 18.53
C SER A 171 -5.43 18.14 17.69
N ARG A 172 -6.53 17.78 18.36
CA ARG A 172 -7.80 17.46 17.68
C ARG A 172 -8.33 18.63 16.85
N THR A 173 -8.12 19.86 17.30
CA THR A 173 -8.55 21.07 16.60
C THR A 173 -7.73 21.27 15.33
N GLU A 174 -6.40 21.20 15.43
CA GLU A 174 -5.50 21.30 14.28
C GLU A 174 -5.75 20.17 13.26
N ALA A 175 -5.96 18.94 13.73
CA ALA A 175 -6.31 17.80 12.87
C ALA A 175 -7.62 18.03 12.11
N ARG A 176 -8.63 18.65 12.76
CA ARG A 176 -9.88 19.00 12.11
C ARG A 176 -9.68 20.10 11.06
N GLU A 177 -8.97 21.17 11.41
CA GLU A 177 -8.67 22.26 10.49
C GLU A 177 -7.88 21.77 9.27
N LEU A 178 -6.96 20.83 9.47
CA LEU A 178 -6.19 20.20 8.41
C LEU A 178 -7.09 19.41 7.44
N ILE A 179 -8.02 18.60 7.96
CA ILE A 179 -9.00 17.86 7.14
C ILE A 179 -9.93 18.84 6.40
N ASP A 180 -10.44 19.86 7.08
CA ASP A 180 -11.34 20.86 6.47
C ASP A 180 -10.63 21.63 5.36
N THR A 181 -9.35 21.97 5.55
CA THR A 181 -8.51 22.63 4.54
C THR A 181 -8.24 21.70 3.38
N TYR A 182 -7.93 20.43 3.65
CA TYR A 182 -7.74 19.42 2.63
C TYR A 182 -8.94 19.29 1.69
N TYR A 183 -10.16 19.22 2.24
CA TYR A 183 -11.38 19.16 1.41
C TYR A 183 -11.69 20.46 0.67
N LYS A 184 -11.18 21.61 1.13
CA LYS A 184 -11.24 22.86 0.36
C LYS A 184 -10.24 22.84 -0.80
N THR A 185 -9.07 22.24 -0.61
CA THR A 185 -8.06 22.05 -1.65
C THR A 185 -8.49 21.03 -2.69
N TYR A 186 -9.19 19.97 -2.27
CA TYR A 186 -9.64 18.86 -3.12
C TYR A 186 -11.17 18.70 -3.06
N PRO A 187 -11.94 19.66 -3.62
CA PRO A 187 -13.39 19.66 -3.52
C PRO A 187 -14.04 18.47 -4.23
N LYS A 188 -13.54 18.07 -5.41
CA LYS A 188 -14.13 16.95 -6.16
C LYS A 188 -13.91 15.62 -5.45
N LEU A 189 -12.79 15.49 -4.74
CA LEU A 189 -12.53 14.35 -3.87
C LEU A 189 -13.57 14.23 -2.74
N ARG A 190 -13.94 15.34 -2.12
CA ARG A 190 -15.00 15.37 -1.10
C ARG A 190 -16.33 14.94 -1.70
N ASP A 191 -16.68 15.46 -2.87
CA ASP A 191 -17.94 15.14 -3.55
C ASP A 191 -18.00 13.66 -3.92
N TYR A 192 -16.92 13.11 -4.49
CA TYR A 192 -16.79 11.68 -4.76
C TYR A 192 -17.00 10.81 -3.52
N ILE A 193 -16.40 11.17 -2.38
CA ILE A 193 -16.58 10.43 -1.12
C ILE A 193 -18.05 10.38 -0.71
N GLN A 194 -18.76 11.51 -0.80
CA GLN A 194 -20.17 11.59 -0.45
C GLN A 194 -21.02 10.77 -1.42
N GLU A 195 -20.78 10.91 -2.72
CA GLU A 195 -21.47 10.15 -3.77
C GLU A 195 -21.28 8.64 -3.62
N GLN A 196 -20.07 8.17 -3.28
CA GLN A 196 -19.82 6.75 -3.03
C GLN A 196 -20.60 6.22 -1.81
N ILE A 197 -20.71 7.02 -0.75
CA ILE A 197 -21.50 6.65 0.42
C ILE A 197 -22.99 6.58 0.07
N ASP A 198 -23.50 7.56 -0.68
CA ASP A 198 -24.91 7.59 -1.06
C ASP A 198 -25.26 6.47 -2.04
N PHE A 199 -24.39 6.19 -3.03
CA PHE A 199 -24.50 5.02 -3.90
C PHE A 199 -24.55 3.73 -3.07
N ALA A 200 -23.67 3.59 -2.08
CA ALA A 200 -23.63 2.40 -1.22
C ALA A 200 -24.90 2.25 -0.38
N ARG A 201 -25.49 3.34 0.11
CA ARG A 201 -26.76 3.33 0.85
C ARG A 201 -27.93 2.91 -0.03
N GLU A 202 -27.97 3.38 -1.26
CA GLU A 202 -29.02 3.06 -2.23
C GLU A 202 -28.91 1.61 -2.74
N ASN A 203 -27.70 1.16 -3.07
CA ASN A 203 -27.48 -0.11 -3.77
C ASN A 203 -27.06 -1.27 -2.85
N GLY A 204 -26.58 -0.98 -1.64
CA GLY A 204 -26.07 -1.97 -0.68
C GLY A 204 -24.68 -2.54 -1.02
N TYR A 205 -23.99 -2.02 -2.04
CA TYR A 205 -22.64 -2.41 -2.42
C TYR A 205 -21.89 -1.26 -3.09
N VAL A 206 -20.58 -1.44 -3.27
CA VAL A 206 -19.70 -0.58 -4.07
C VAL A 206 -18.88 -1.42 -5.05
N GLN A 207 -18.31 -0.81 -6.09
CA GLN A 207 -17.56 -1.51 -7.14
C GLN A 207 -16.19 -0.92 -7.42
N THR A 208 -15.26 -1.76 -7.88
CA THR A 208 -13.97 -1.34 -8.45
C THR A 208 -14.10 -0.91 -9.92
N VAL A 209 -13.02 -0.38 -10.49
CA VAL A 209 -12.94 -0.03 -11.93
C VAL A 209 -13.19 -1.20 -12.88
N LEU A 210 -13.03 -2.45 -12.41
CA LEU A 210 -13.33 -3.66 -13.18
C LEU A 210 -14.63 -4.35 -12.73
N GLY A 211 -15.45 -3.66 -11.94
CA GLY A 211 -16.77 -4.15 -11.54
C GLY A 211 -16.79 -5.14 -10.38
N ARG A 212 -15.66 -5.44 -9.73
CA ARG A 212 -15.63 -6.26 -8.50
C ARG A 212 -16.49 -5.59 -7.43
N ARG A 213 -17.42 -6.35 -6.83
CA ARG A 213 -18.36 -5.81 -5.83
C ARG A 213 -17.92 -6.12 -4.41
N ARG A 214 -18.13 -5.16 -3.51
CA ARG A 214 -18.15 -5.38 -2.05
C ARG A 214 -19.51 -4.96 -1.49
N TYR A 215 -20.24 -5.93 -0.94
CA TYR A 215 -21.52 -5.69 -0.28
C TYR A 215 -21.33 -5.17 1.14
N LEU A 216 -22.16 -4.20 1.53
CA LEU A 216 -22.04 -3.46 2.79
C LEU A 216 -23.35 -3.57 3.58
N LYS A 217 -23.54 -4.69 4.26
CA LYS A 217 -24.79 -5.02 4.98
C LYS A 217 -25.22 -3.94 5.98
N ASP A 218 -24.24 -3.28 6.61
CA ASP A 218 -24.46 -2.32 7.68
C ASP A 218 -24.53 -0.86 7.21
N ILE A 219 -24.52 -0.60 5.90
CA ILE A 219 -24.49 0.77 5.35
C ILE A 219 -25.72 1.61 5.73
N ASN A 220 -26.86 0.93 5.97
CA ASN A 220 -28.11 1.52 6.44
C ASN A 220 -28.41 1.16 7.91
N GLY A 221 -27.43 0.61 8.64
CA GLY A 221 -27.60 0.21 10.03
C GLY A 221 -27.90 1.39 10.96
N SER A 222 -28.75 1.19 11.97
CA SER A 222 -29.10 2.24 12.93
C SER A 222 -27.93 2.62 13.86
N ASN A 223 -27.06 1.65 14.19
CA ASN A 223 -25.88 1.86 15.01
C ASN A 223 -24.83 2.72 14.26
N ALA A 224 -24.57 3.92 14.78
CA ALA A 224 -23.67 4.88 14.15
C ALA A 224 -22.22 4.39 14.00
N VAL A 225 -21.71 3.57 14.93
CA VAL A 225 -20.34 3.03 14.88
C VAL A 225 -20.21 2.00 13.75
N VAL A 226 -21.19 1.09 13.67
CA VAL A 226 -21.22 0.03 12.65
C VAL A 226 -21.44 0.66 11.28
N ARG A 227 -22.40 1.59 11.17
CA ARG A 227 -22.66 2.35 9.93
C ARG A 227 -21.44 3.15 9.48
N GLY A 228 -20.78 3.87 10.39
CA GLY A 228 -19.55 4.60 10.07
C GLY A 228 -18.39 3.70 9.63
N ALA A 229 -18.33 2.45 10.09
CA ALA A 229 -17.38 1.47 9.55
C ALA A 229 -17.77 1.02 8.12
N ALA A 230 -19.06 0.85 7.83
CA ALA A 230 -19.54 0.54 6.49
C ALA A 230 -19.31 1.69 5.50
N GLU A 231 -19.54 2.95 5.90
CA GLU A 231 -19.28 4.15 5.09
C GLU A 231 -17.80 4.28 4.73
N ARG A 232 -16.88 4.08 5.70
CA ARG A 232 -15.44 4.03 5.41
C ARG A 232 -15.07 2.92 4.43
N ASN A 233 -15.71 1.76 4.54
CA ASN A 233 -15.50 0.67 3.60
C ASN A 233 -16.10 0.95 2.21
N ALA A 234 -17.16 1.75 2.11
CA ALA A 234 -17.74 2.20 0.84
C ALA A 234 -16.74 3.03 0.04
N VAL A 235 -15.98 3.90 0.70
CA VAL A 235 -14.93 4.70 0.07
C VAL A 235 -13.68 3.86 -0.20
N ASN A 236 -13.23 3.07 0.77
CA ASN A 236 -11.96 2.37 0.68
C ASN A 236 -11.97 1.21 -0.34
N ALA A 237 -13.07 0.45 -0.42
CA ALA A 237 -13.09 -0.78 -1.21
C ALA A 237 -12.96 -0.57 -2.72
N PRO A 238 -13.59 0.44 -3.36
CA PRO A 238 -13.34 0.78 -4.75
C PRO A 238 -11.87 1.05 -5.02
N ILE A 239 -11.18 1.78 -4.14
CA ILE A 239 -9.79 2.18 -4.31
C ILE A 239 -8.87 0.96 -4.14
N GLN A 240 -8.94 0.31 -2.98
CA GLN A 240 -8.08 -0.83 -2.66
C GLN A 240 -8.33 -2.03 -3.58
N GLY A 241 -9.59 -2.27 -3.93
CA GLY A 241 -9.96 -3.34 -4.84
C GLY A 241 -9.54 -3.08 -6.27
N SER A 242 -9.60 -1.82 -6.75
CA SER A 242 -9.06 -1.45 -8.05
C SER A 242 -7.54 -1.67 -8.11
N ALA A 243 -6.80 -1.33 -7.05
CA ALA A 243 -5.37 -1.64 -6.98
C ALA A 243 -5.11 -3.16 -7.05
N ALA A 244 -5.91 -3.96 -6.35
CA ALA A 244 -5.85 -5.41 -6.37
C ALA A 244 -6.17 -6.00 -7.76
N ASP A 245 -7.10 -5.39 -8.48
CA ASP A 245 -7.48 -5.79 -9.83
C ASP A 245 -6.36 -5.48 -10.84
N ILE A 246 -5.80 -4.26 -10.77
CA ILE A 246 -4.72 -3.79 -11.64
C ILE A 246 -3.46 -4.66 -11.48
N ILE A 247 -3.03 -4.94 -10.24
CA ILE A 247 -1.84 -5.78 -10.01
C ILE A 247 -2.05 -7.20 -10.52
N LYS A 248 -3.27 -7.76 -10.43
CA LYS A 248 -3.58 -9.08 -10.98
C LYS A 248 -3.53 -9.10 -12.50
N ILE A 249 -3.99 -8.05 -13.18
CA ILE A 249 -3.82 -7.92 -14.64
C ILE A 249 -2.33 -7.91 -14.99
N ALA A 250 -1.53 -7.08 -14.29
CA ALA A 250 -0.10 -7.02 -14.51
C ALA A 250 0.57 -8.39 -14.32
N MET A 251 0.21 -9.12 -13.26
CA MET A 251 0.74 -10.45 -13.01
C MET A 251 0.45 -11.42 -14.17
N ILE A 252 -0.79 -11.42 -14.69
CA ILE A 252 -1.20 -12.28 -15.80
C ILE A 252 -0.41 -11.94 -17.07
N ARG A 253 -0.32 -10.65 -17.42
CA ARG A 253 0.40 -10.19 -18.62
C ARG A 253 1.89 -10.51 -18.55
N ILE A 254 2.52 -10.23 -17.42
CA ILE A 254 3.94 -10.55 -17.20
C ILE A 254 4.17 -12.06 -17.29
N HIS A 255 3.30 -12.87 -16.68
CA HIS A 255 3.42 -14.32 -16.75
C HIS A 255 3.35 -14.83 -18.20
N GLN A 256 2.41 -14.32 -19.00
CA GLN A 256 2.29 -14.65 -20.42
C GLN A 256 3.54 -14.26 -21.20
N LYS A 257 4.05 -13.03 -21.04
CA LYS A 257 5.27 -12.55 -21.71
C LYS A 257 6.51 -13.36 -21.35
N LEU A 258 6.66 -13.74 -20.07
CA LEU A 258 7.76 -14.60 -19.64
C LEU A 258 7.69 -15.98 -20.30
N ALA A 259 6.49 -16.55 -20.42
CA ALA A 259 6.28 -17.85 -21.06
C ALA A 259 6.52 -17.79 -22.58
N GLU A 260 5.92 -16.83 -23.28
CA GLU A 260 6.08 -16.62 -24.73
C GLU A 260 7.54 -16.39 -25.13
N GLY A 261 8.27 -15.61 -24.32
CA GLY A 261 9.68 -15.34 -24.55
C GLY A 261 10.64 -16.42 -24.06
N ASN A 262 10.14 -17.54 -23.50
CA ASN A 262 10.94 -18.62 -22.91
C ASN A 262 11.98 -18.13 -21.89
N TYR A 263 11.63 -17.13 -21.08
CA TYR A 263 12.51 -16.56 -20.07
C TYR A 263 12.80 -17.55 -18.93
N LYS A 264 14.03 -17.57 -18.44
CA LYS A 264 14.43 -18.32 -17.22
C LYS A 264 13.98 -17.61 -15.94
N THR A 265 13.78 -16.31 -16.02
CA THR A 265 13.24 -15.44 -14.97
C THR A 265 11.90 -15.96 -14.44
N LYS A 266 11.69 -15.86 -13.12
CA LYS A 266 10.43 -16.26 -12.46
C LYS A 266 9.90 -15.17 -11.56
N MET A 267 8.59 -14.94 -11.59
CA MET A 267 7.89 -14.18 -10.57
C MET A 267 7.81 -15.04 -9.30
N LEU A 268 8.24 -14.48 -8.17
CA LEU A 268 8.29 -15.18 -6.88
C LEU A 268 7.14 -14.76 -5.98
N LEU A 269 7.01 -13.46 -5.73
CA LEU A 269 6.14 -12.91 -4.69
C LEU A 269 5.26 -11.79 -5.25
N GLN A 270 4.07 -11.71 -4.69
CA GLN A 270 3.23 -10.52 -4.68
C GLN A 270 3.07 -10.06 -3.23
N VAL A 271 3.46 -8.81 -2.93
CA VAL A 271 3.42 -8.23 -1.59
C VAL A 271 2.87 -6.82 -1.69
N HIS A 272 1.66 -6.60 -1.19
CA HIS A 272 0.96 -5.31 -1.32
C HIS A 272 0.80 -4.87 -2.79
N ASP A 273 1.49 -3.82 -3.21
CA ASP A 273 1.58 -3.23 -4.54
C ASP A 273 2.87 -3.61 -5.30
N GLU A 274 3.69 -4.48 -4.69
CA GLU A 274 4.97 -4.95 -5.21
C GLU A 274 4.89 -6.36 -5.81
N LEU A 275 5.62 -6.57 -6.91
CA LEU A 275 5.96 -7.87 -7.47
C LEU A 275 7.47 -8.12 -7.38
N VAL A 276 7.87 -9.28 -6.86
CA VAL A 276 9.29 -9.68 -6.72
C VAL A 276 9.62 -10.81 -7.68
N PHE A 277 10.75 -10.69 -8.36
CA PHE A 277 11.21 -11.61 -9.38
C PHE A 277 12.61 -12.13 -9.08
N ASP A 278 12.87 -13.37 -9.47
CA ASP A 278 14.20 -13.97 -9.51
C ASP A 278 14.67 -13.99 -10.96
N VAL A 279 15.47 -12.98 -11.31
CA VAL A 279 15.80 -12.61 -12.68
C VAL A 279 17.14 -13.22 -13.07
N TYR A 280 17.17 -13.93 -14.20
CA TYR A 280 18.42 -14.42 -14.76
C TYR A 280 19.23 -13.23 -15.27
N LYS A 281 20.46 -13.03 -14.79
CA LYS A 281 21.23 -11.80 -15.03
C LYS A 281 21.32 -11.40 -16.51
N PRO A 282 21.53 -12.33 -17.47
CA PRO A 282 21.52 -11.99 -18.90
C PRO A 282 20.18 -11.47 -19.46
N GLU A 283 19.05 -11.75 -18.79
CA GLU A 283 17.71 -11.29 -19.18
C GLU A 283 17.33 -9.94 -18.54
N LEU A 284 18.14 -9.42 -17.60
CA LEU A 284 17.76 -8.35 -16.68
C LEU A 284 17.21 -7.10 -17.38
N GLU A 285 17.93 -6.55 -18.35
CA GLU A 285 17.52 -5.31 -19.01
C GLU A 285 16.25 -5.47 -19.87
N ALA A 286 16.07 -6.63 -20.50
CA ALA A 286 14.85 -6.93 -21.25
C ALA A 286 13.65 -7.11 -20.31
N VAL A 287 13.84 -7.87 -19.23
CA VAL A 287 12.82 -8.13 -18.21
C VAL A 287 12.40 -6.86 -17.49
N LYS A 288 13.34 -5.97 -17.12
CA LYS A 288 13.04 -4.68 -16.48
C LYS A 288 12.11 -3.82 -17.33
N LYS A 289 12.43 -3.67 -18.63
CA LYS A 289 11.60 -2.91 -19.58
C LYS A 289 10.21 -3.54 -19.74
N MET A 290 10.16 -4.86 -19.88
CA MET A 290 8.90 -5.60 -20.02
C MET A 290 8.03 -5.45 -18.76
N ILE A 291 8.56 -5.73 -17.57
CA ILE A 291 7.80 -5.65 -16.30
C ILE A 291 7.26 -4.23 -16.08
N ARG A 292 8.12 -3.21 -16.25
CA ARG A 292 7.69 -1.81 -16.16
C ARG A 292 6.52 -1.53 -17.10
N SER A 293 6.68 -1.88 -18.37
CA SER A 293 5.65 -1.66 -19.40
C SER A 293 4.34 -2.38 -19.07
N GLU A 294 4.38 -3.66 -18.70
CA GLU A 294 3.18 -4.45 -18.44
C GLU A 294 2.43 -4.00 -17.17
N MET A 295 3.16 -3.48 -16.17
CA MET A 295 2.56 -2.90 -14.97
C MET A 295 2.01 -1.48 -15.23
N GLU A 296 2.80 -0.57 -15.78
CA GLU A 296 2.37 0.82 -16.04
C GLU A 296 1.17 0.88 -17.01
N ASN A 297 1.05 -0.10 -17.92
CA ASN A 297 -0.06 -0.20 -18.87
C ASN A 297 -1.13 -1.24 -18.47
N ALA A 298 -1.08 -1.79 -17.25
CA ALA A 298 -2.01 -2.83 -16.81
C ALA A 298 -3.48 -2.40 -16.91
N PHE A 299 -3.76 -1.12 -16.68
CA PHE A 299 -5.08 -0.51 -16.82
C PHE A 299 -4.94 0.97 -17.17
N ASP A 300 -5.84 1.48 -18.00
CA ASP A 300 -5.83 2.88 -18.43
C ASP A 300 -6.62 3.73 -17.43
N LEU A 301 -5.97 4.75 -16.88
CA LEU A 301 -6.53 5.71 -15.93
C LEU A 301 -6.19 7.13 -16.39
N ALA A 302 -7.02 8.10 -16.00
CA ALA A 302 -6.72 9.51 -16.24
C ALA A 302 -5.38 9.98 -15.61
N VAL A 303 -4.89 9.22 -14.61
CA VAL A 303 -3.59 9.39 -13.96
C VAL A 303 -2.66 8.25 -14.39
N PRO A 304 -1.46 8.53 -14.95
CA PRO A 304 -0.52 7.49 -15.32
C PRO A 304 -0.15 6.61 -14.13
N LEU A 305 -0.12 5.29 -14.31
CA LEU A 305 0.51 4.38 -13.34
C LEU A 305 2.03 4.46 -13.49
N VAL A 306 2.75 4.47 -12.37
CA VAL A 306 4.22 4.56 -12.36
C VAL A 306 4.75 3.41 -11.52
N VAL A 307 5.82 2.77 -12.00
CA VAL A 307 6.48 1.68 -11.29
C VAL A 307 7.91 2.02 -10.93
N ASP A 308 8.25 1.83 -9.68
CA ASP A 308 9.62 1.93 -9.19
C ASP A 308 10.25 0.53 -9.26
N LEU A 309 11.46 0.46 -9.82
CA LEU A 309 12.21 -0.79 -9.97
C LEU A 309 13.48 -0.73 -9.13
N GLY A 310 13.63 -1.69 -8.22
CA GLY A 310 14.86 -1.91 -7.47
C GLY A 310 15.42 -3.31 -7.70
N GLN A 311 16.74 -3.48 -7.59
CA GLN A 311 17.41 -4.76 -7.81
C GLN A 311 18.49 -4.99 -6.76
N GLY A 312 18.69 -6.23 -6.36
CA GLY A 312 19.58 -6.53 -5.24
C GLY A 312 19.98 -7.99 -5.11
N SER A 313 21.03 -8.23 -4.34
CA SER A 313 21.49 -9.58 -3.99
C SER A 313 20.57 -10.25 -2.95
N ASN A 314 19.65 -9.49 -2.38
CA ASN A 314 18.61 -9.93 -1.46
C ASN A 314 17.42 -8.96 -1.54
N TRP A 315 16.28 -9.34 -0.94
CA TRP A 315 15.05 -8.56 -1.06
C TRP A 315 15.13 -7.19 -0.39
N LEU A 316 16.00 -7.01 0.62
CA LEU A 316 16.20 -5.68 1.22
C LEU A 316 16.93 -4.72 0.28
N GLU A 317 17.89 -5.20 -0.51
CA GLU A 317 18.59 -4.37 -1.49
C GLU A 317 17.74 -4.08 -2.73
N ALA A 318 16.86 -5.00 -3.09
CA ALA A 318 15.96 -4.83 -4.22
C ALA A 318 14.78 -3.90 -3.93
N HIS A 319 14.42 -3.70 -2.66
CA HIS A 319 13.31 -2.86 -2.20
C HIS A 319 13.81 -1.47 -1.79
#